data_AF-A0A953B8Z1-F1
#
_entry.id   AF-A0A953B8Z1-F1
#
_cell.length_a   1.000
_cell.length_b   1.000
_cell.length_c   1.000
_cell.angle_alpha   90.00
_cell.angle_beta   90.00
_cell.angle_gamma   90.00
#
_symmetry.space_group_name_H-M   'P 1'
#
loop_
_entity.id
_entity.type
_entity.pdbx_description
1 polymer ?
#
loop_
_entity_poly.entity_id
_entity_poly.type
_entity_poly.pdbx_seq_one_letter_code
_entity_poly.pdbx_strand_id
1 'polypeptide(L)'
;MHTTGNGGILGLLTGLIGDARTLVRQELRLLRDEVFSEIAKFRQGVVAIGVGIGFLAMGGLFALIMLVHLLNQYANLPLWACYGLIGVILLLIGAALLINAKNSLETFNLMPRRTLRTMKEDAQWIKDQISSNKT
;
A
#
# COMPACT_ATOMS: atom_id res chain seq x y z
N MET A 1 -65.17 0.61 0.63
CA MET A 1 -64.75 1.44 -0.52
C MET A 1 -63.84 2.55 -0.01
N HIS A 2 -62.51 2.36 0.01
CA HIS A 2 -61.56 3.40 0.46
C HIS A 2 -60.78 3.96 -0.75
N THR A 3 -61.29 5.09 -1.23
CA THR A 3 -60.59 6.24 -1.83
C THR A 3 -59.35 5.98 -2.69
N THR A 4 -59.57 5.82 -3.99
CA THR A 4 -58.63 6.18 -5.05
C THR A 4 -58.43 7.70 -5.02
N GLY A 5 -57.26 8.19 -4.63
CA GLY A 5 -57.02 9.63 -4.55
C GLY A 5 -55.55 9.96 -4.44
N ASN A 6 -54.90 10.20 -5.59
CA ASN A 6 -53.69 11.00 -5.80
C ASN A 6 -52.41 10.76 -4.95
N GLY A 7 -52.43 9.85 -3.96
CA GLY A 7 -51.34 9.61 -3.01
C GLY A 7 -50.69 8.21 -3.11
N GLY A 8 -51.25 7.29 -3.90
CA GLY A 8 -50.71 5.92 -4.03
C GLY A 8 -49.38 5.86 -4.77
N ILE A 9 -49.23 6.59 -5.88
CA ILE A 9 -48.00 6.61 -6.69
C ILE A 9 -46.88 7.37 -5.96
N LEU A 10 -47.23 8.48 -5.29
CA LEU A 10 -46.31 9.25 -4.45
C LEU A 10 -45.85 8.45 -3.23
N GLY A 11 -46.74 7.65 -2.62
CA GLY A 11 -46.42 6.75 -1.51
C GLY A 11 -45.47 5.61 -1.90
N LEU A 12 -45.66 5.03 -3.09
CA LEU A 12 -44.77 3.98 -3.62
C LEU A 12 -43.38 4.54 -3.98
N LEU A 13 -43.32 5.73 -4.57
CA LEU A 13 -42.05 6.41 -4.88
C LEU A 13 -41.29 6.79 -3.60
N THR A 14 -41.98 7.30 -2.57
CA THR A 14 -41.34 7.59 -1.28
C THR A 14 -40.86 6.33 -0.56
N GLY A 15 -41.60 5.23 -0.66
CA GLY A 15 -41.16 3.91 -0.19
C GLY A 15 -39.89 3.42 -0.91
N LEU A 16 -39.89 3.45 -2.25
CA LEU A 16 -38.75 3.00 -3.06
C LEU A 16 -37.48 3.84 -2.83
N ILE A 17 -37.62 5.15 -2.64
CA ILE A 17 -36.50 6.03 -2.28
C ILE A 17 -35.96 5.69 -0.87
N GLY A 18 -36.86 5.36 0.06
CA GLY A 18 -36.49 4.90 1.41
C GLY A 18 -35.70 3.59 1.37
N ASP A 19 -36.16 2.64 0.55
CA ASP A 19 -35.53 1.33 0.42
C ASP A 19 -34.17 1.43 -0.30
N ALA A 20 -34.09 2.22 -1.38
CA ALA A 20 -32.83 2.50 -2.08
C ALA A 20 -31.80 3.16 -1.16
N ARG A 21 -32.23 4.11 -0.32
CA ARG A 21 -31.36 4.75 0.69
C ARG A 21 -30.87 3.74 1.73
N THR A 22 -31.70 2.77 2.08
CA THR A 22 -31.36 1.71 3.06
C THR A 22 -30.35 0.73 2.46
N LEU A 23 -30.54 0.30 1.22
CA LEU A 23 -29.59 -0.52 0.45
C LEU A 23 -28.23 0.17 0.31
N VAL A 24 -28.20 1.44 -0.11
CA VAL A 24 -26.93 2.20 -0.24
C VAL A 24 -26.21 2.29 1.10
N ARG A 25 -26.93 2.49 2.21
CA ARG A 25 -26.32 2.50 3.55
C ARG A 25 -25.78 1.14 3.97
N GLN A 26 -26.44 0.05 3.58
CA GLN A 26 -25.95 -1.30 3.85
C GLN A 26 -24.69 -1.59 3.05
N GLU A 27 -24.67 -1.27 1.76
CA GLU A 27 -23.52 -1.48 0.90
C GLU A 27 -22.31 -0.66 1.36
N LEU A 28 -22.52 0.59 1.77
CA LEU A 28 -21.48 1.43 2.37
C LEU A 28 -20.95 0.86 3.70
N ARG A 29 -21.79 0.22 4.51
CA ARG A 29 -21.34 -0.45 5.74
C ARG A 29 -20.50 -1.69 5.42
N LEU A 30 -20.97 -2.53 4.50
CA LEU A 30 -20.25 -3.73 4.06
C LEU A 30 -18.90 -3.38 3.45
N LEU A 31 -18.86 -2.42 2.53
CA LEU A 31 -17.65 -1.97 1.86
C LEU A 31 -16.68 -1.35 2.87
N ARG A 32 -17.19 -0.58 3.83
CA ARG A 32 -16.39 -0.08 4.95
C ARG A 32 -15.77 -1.23 5.73
N ASP A 33 -16.57 -2.21 6.16
CA ASP A 33 -16.08 -3.33 6.96
C ASP A 33 -15.06 -4.17 6.21
N GLU A 34 -15.26 -4.42 4.91
CA GLU A 34 -14.33 -5.16 4.07
C GLU A 34 -12.99 -4.41 3.94
N VAL A 35 -13.02 -3.12 3.60
CA VAL A 35 -11.82 -2.28 3.53
C VAL A 35 -11.07 -2.22 4.87
N PHE A 36 -11.78 -2.05 5.99
CA PHE A 36 -11.15 -2.05 7.31
C PHE A 36 -10.54 -3.42 7.64
N SER A 37 -11.21 -4.51 7.28
CA SER A 37 -10.70 -5.86 7.49
C SER A 37 -9.44 -6.15 6.66
N GLU A 38 -9.40 -5.66 5.43
CA GLU A 38 -8.28 -5.86 4.51
C GLU A 38 -7.06 -5.03 4.94
N ILE A 39 -7.28 -3.76 5.33
CA ILE A 39 -6.25 -2.91 5.94
C ILE A 39 -5.71 -3.53 7.22
N ALA A 40 -6.57 -4.09 8.08
CA ALA A 40 -6.14 -4.72 9.33
C ALA A 40 -5.25 -5.95 9.07
N LYS A 41 -5.61 -6.80 8.11
CA LYS A 41 -4.80 -7.95 7.67
C LYS A 41 -3.45 -7.50 7.11
N PHE A 42 -3.46 -6.48 6.25
CA PHE A 42 -2.24 -5.92 5.68
C PHE A 42 -1.33 -5.35 6.77
N ARG A 43 -1.89 -4.58 7.72
CA ARG A 43 -1.16 -4.03 8.87
C ARG A 43 -0.51 -5.14 9.70
N GLN A 44 -1.24 -6.22 9.97
CA GLN A 44 -0.72 -7.33 10.75
C GLN A 44 0.44 -8.05 10.03
N GLY A 45 0.33 -8.24 8.71
CA GLY A 45 1.41 -8.76 7.88
C GLY A 45 2.65 -7.87 7.86
N VAL A 46 2.47 -6.56 7.68
CA VAL A 46 3.58 -5.59 7.68
C VAL A 46 4.27 -5.53 9.04
N VAL A 47 3.51 -5.55 10.15
CA VAL A 47 4.09 -5.57 11.51
C VAL A 47 4.90 -6.85 11.73
N ALA A 48 4.37 -8.02 11.34
CA ALA A 48 5.09 -9.29 11.49
C ALA A 48 6.40 -9.31 10.68
N ILE A 49 6.36 -8.83 9.44
CA ILE A 49 7.56 -8.70 8.59
C ILE A 49 8.57 -7.72 9.22
N GLY A 50 8.11 -6.57 9.70
CA GLY A 50 8.99 -5.57 10.34
C GLY A 50 9.68 -6.13 11.59
N VAL A 51 8.95 -6.84 12.44
CA VAL A 51 9.51 -7.52 13.63
C VAL A 51 10.52 -8.59 13.22
N GLY A 52 10.20 -9.41 12.22
CA GLY A 52 11.10 -10.44 11.69
C GLY A 52 12.40 -9.86 11.15
N ILE A 53 12.33 -8.80 10.33
CA ILE A 53 13.50 -8.08 9.81
C ILE A 53 14.33 -7.51 10.97
N GLY A 54 13.69 -6.97 12.01
CA GLY A 54 14.36 -6.47 13.21
C GLY A 54 15.17 -7.54 13.93
N PHE A 55 14.57 -8.71 14.21
CA PHE A 55 15.29 -9.83 14.83
C PHE A 55 16.41 -10.37 13.94
N LEU A 56 16.18 -10.46 12.63
CA LEU A 56 17.19 -10.93 11.68
C LEU A 56 18.38 -9.96 11.60
N ALA A 57 18.12 -8.65 11.61
CA ALA A 57 19.16 -7.63 11.66
C ALA A 57 19.95 -7.69 12.97
N MET A 58 19.28 -7.87 14.11
CA MET A 58 19.93 -7.99 15.41
C MET A 58 20.77 -9.27 15.51
N GLY A 59 20.23 -10.41 15.05
CA GLY A 59 20.97 -11.68 14.97
C GLY A 59 22.16 -11.59 14.01
N GLY A 60 21.98 -10.93 12.86
CA GLY A 60 23.05 -10.64 11.91
C GLY A 60 24.16 -9.81 12.54
N LEU A 61 23.82 -8.75 13.29
CA LEU A 61 24.82 -7.94 14.00
C LEU A 61 25.64 -8.77 14.99
N PHE A 62 24.99 -9.59 15.82
CA PHE A 62 25.70 -10.48 16.76
C PHE A 62 26.56 -11.52 16.04
N ALA A 63 26.07 -12.09 14.94
CA ALA A 63 26.84 -13.01 14.10
C ALA A 63 28.07 -12.32 13.48
N LEU A 64 27.96 -11.06 13.05
CA LEU A 64 29.10 -10.29 12.55
C LEU A 64 30.13 -10.03 13.65
N ILE A 65 29.69 -9.66 14.87
CA ILE A 65 30.60 -9.47 16.02
C ILE A 65 31.32 -10.79 16.36
N MET A 66 30.59 -11.91 16.36
CA MET A 66 31.17 -13.24 16.55
C MET A 66 32.21 -13.55 15.47
N LEU A 67 31.90 -13.28 14.19
CA LEU A 67 32.80 -13.50 13.07
C LEU A 67 34.09 -12.67 13.19
N VAL A 68 33.97 -11.39 13.60
CA VAL A 68 35.13 -10.51 13.85
C VAL A 68 36.02 -11.07 14.95
N HIS A 69 35.44 -11.53 16.05
CA HIS A 69 36.22 -12.10 17.16
C HIS A 69 36.90 -13.41 16.77
N LEU A 70 36.22 -14.25 15.98
CA LEU A 70 36.77 -15.50 15.46
C LEU A 70 37.93 -15.23 14.50
N LEU A 71 37.80 -14.22 13.64
CA LEU A 71 38.83 -13.81 12.69
C LEU A 71 40.02 -13.15 13.39
N ASN A 72 39.78 -12.35 14.43
CA ASN A 72 40.85 -11.82 15.29
C ASN A 72 41.65 -12.95 15.97
N GLN A 73 40.96 -14.00 16.44
CA GLN A 73 41.62 -15.16 17.05
C GLN A 73 42.53 -15.92 16.08
N TYR A 74 42.13 -16.06 14.80
CA TYR A 74 42.87 -16.85 13.82
C TYR A 74 43.90 -16.05 13.02
N ALA A 75 43.64 -14.77 12.75
CA ALA A 75 44.44 -13.96 11.83
C ALA A 75 45.41 -12.99 12.54
N ASN A 76 45.31 -12.84 13.87
CA ASN A 76 46.12 -11.91 14.68
C ASN A 76 46.10 -10.46 14.16
N LEU A 77 45.06 -10.11 13.40
CA LEU A 77 44.83 -8.80 12.79
C LEU A 77 44.17 -7.87 13.81
N PRO A 78 44.47 -6.56 13.78
CA PRO A 78 43.84 -5.62 14.69
C PRO A 78 42.33 -5.52 14.42
N LEU A 79 41.53 -5.51 15.49
CA LEU A 79 40.06 -5.56 15.46
C LEU A 79 39.43 -4.56 14.48
N TRP A 80 39.99 -3.35 14.37
CA TRP A 80 39.48 -2.30 13.47
C TRP A 80 39.50 -2.72 11.99
N ALA A 81 40.48 -3.52 11.56
CA ALA A 81 40.59 -3.98 10.18
C ALA A 81 39.54 -5.05 9.85
N CYS A 82 39.25 -5.94 10.80
CA CYS A 82 38.17 -6.94 10.66
C CYS A 82 36.79 -6.27 10.58
N TYR A 83 36.49 -5.33 11.48
CA TYR A 83 35.25 -4.56 11.42
C TYR A 83 35.13 -3.76 10.11
N GLY A 84 36.24 -3.17 9.64
CA GLY A 84 36.28 -2.44 8.37
C GLY A 84 35.94 -3.32 7.17
N LEU A 85 36.57 -4.50 7.05
CA LEU A 85 36.33 -5.42 5.93
C LEU A 85 34.86 -5.87 5.88
N ILE A 86 34.33 -6.30 7.02
CA ILE A 86 32.95 -6.78 7.15
C ILE A 86 31.95 -5.64 6.90
N GLY A 87 32.24 -4.44 7.42
CA GLY A 87 31.46 -3.24 7.17
C GLY A 87 31.40 -2.88 5.68
N VAL A 88 32.52 -2.95 4.96
CA VAL A 88 32.58 -2.69 3.51
C VAL A 88 31.77 -3.73 2.73
N ILE A 89 31.90 -5.03 3.06
CA ILE A 89 31.11 -6.09 2.41
C ILE A 89 29.62 -5.85 2.62
N LEU A 90 29.21 -5.54 3.84
CA LEU A 90 27.81 -5.27 4.15
C LEU A 90 27.28 -4.02 3.44
N LEU A 91 28.10 -2.98 3.31
CA LEU A 91 27.77 -1.75 2.59
C LEU A 91 27.56 -2.03 1.10
N LEU A 92 28.42 -2.85 0.48
CA LEU A 92 28.27 -3.29 -0.91
C LEU A 92 26.98 -4.08 -1.13
N ILE A 93 26.69 -5.06 -0.26
CA ILE A 93 25.47 -5.86 -0.34
C ILE A 93 24.23 -4.97 -0.15
N GLY A 94 24.26 -4.08 0.85
CA GLY A 94 23.18 -3.14 1.12
C GLY A 94 22.93 -2.19 -0.05
N ALA A 95 23.98 -1.65 -0.66
CA ALA A 95 23.88 -0.80 -1.84
C ALA A 95 23.30 -1.56 -3.04
N ALA A 96 23.76 -2.78 -3.31
CA ALA A 96 23.22 -3.61 -4.38
C ALA A 96 21.73 -3.91 -4.18
N LEU A 97 21.33 -4.23 -2.94
CA LEU A 97 19.92 -4.49 -2.61
C LEU A 97 19.06 -3.23 -2.78
N LEU A 98 19.54 -2.04 -2.37
CA LEU A 98 18.82 -0.79 -2.57
C LEU A 98 18.65 -0.45 -4.05
N ILE A 99 19.70 -0.66 -4.86
CA ILE A 99 19.63 -0.45 -6.32
C ILE A 99 18.62 -1.43 -6.93
N ASN A 100 18.68 -2.71 -6.56
CA ASN A 100 17.73 -3.72 -7.05
C ASN A 100 16.29 -3.42 -6.60
N ALA A 101 16.09 -2.99 -5.36
CA ALA A 101 14.78 -2.60 -4.85
C ALA A 101 14.23 -1.39 -5.63
N LYS A 102 15.04 -0.37 -5.87
CA LYS A 102 14.67 0.79 -6.68
C LYS A 102 14.32 0.38 -8.11
N ASN A 103 15.16 -0.42 -8.75
CA ASN A 103 14.92 -0.91 -10.11
C ASN A 103 13.66 -1.77 -10.19
N SER A 104 13.42 -2.62 -9.18
CA SER A 104 12.21 -3.44 -9.07
C SER A 104 10.97 -2.56 -8.96
N LEU A 105 10.98 -1.52 -8.11
CA LEU A 105 9.90 -0.54 -8.00
C LEU A 105 9.70 0.31 -9.28
N GLU A 106 10.75 0.53 -10.07
CA GLU A 106 10.63 1.18 -11.39
C GLU A 106 10.05 0.23 -12.45
N THR A 107 10.31 -1.08 -12.32
CA THR A 107 9.83 -2.12 -13.26
C THR A 107 8.39 -2.52 -12.97
N PHE A 108 8.04 -2.64 -11.68
CA PHE A 108 6.66 -2.68 -11.22
C PHE A 108 6.04 -1.31 -11.50
N ASN A 109 5.33 -1.18 -12.62
CA ASN A 109 4.59 0.02 -13.02
C ASN A 109 3.51 0.37 -11.97
N LEU A 110 3.91 0.90 -10.82
CA LEU A 110 3.03 1.48 -9.80
C LEU A 110 2.34 2.76 -10.33
N MET A 111 2.82 3.30 -11.46
CA MET A 111 2.04 4.19 -12.32
C MET A 111 1.58 3.41 -13.56
N PRO A 112 0.34 2.88 -13.58
CA PRO A 112 -0.26 2.41 -14.82
C PRO A 112 -0.37 3.60 -15.77
N ARG A 113 0.61 3.73 -16.68
CA ARG A 113 0.67 4.81 -17.69
C ARG A 113 -0.61 4.91 -18.51
N ARG A 114 -1.33 3.78 -18.67
CA ARG A 114 -2.65 3.71 -19.29
C ARG A 114 -3.71 4.47 -18.51
N THR A 115 -3.82 4.24 -17.19
CA THR A 115 -4.81 4.90 -16.32
C THR A 115 -4.56 6.40 -16.22
N LEU A 116 -3.30 6.83 -16.16
CA LEU A 116 -2.96 8.25 -16.17
C LEU A 116 -3.34 8.94 -17.48
N ARG A 117 -3.23 8.23 -18.62
CA ARG A 117 -3.66 8.77 -19.91
C ARG A 117 -5.18 8.92 -19.97
N THR A 118 -5.92 7.90 -19.53
CA THR A 118 -7.39 7.92 -19.48
C THR A 118 -7.90 9.01 -18.54
N MET A 119 -7.33 9.16 -17.33
CA MET A 119 -7.74 10.26 -16.43
C MET A 119 -7.44 11.66 -16.98
N LYS A 120 -6.38 11.80 -17.79
CA LYS A 120 -6.05 13.07 -18.45
C LYS A 120 -7.00 13.36 -19.61
N GLU A 121 -7.37 12.35 -20.38
CA GLU A 121 -8.38 12.43 -21.44
C GLU A 121 -9.76 12.77 -20.84
N ASP A 122 -10.15 12.12 -19.74
CA ASP A 122 -11.42 12.39 -19.03
C ASP A 122 -11.46 13.83 -18.47
N ALA A 123 -10.36 14.31 -17.89
CA ALA A 123 -10.27 15.68 -17.39
C ALA A 123 -10.34 16.72 -18.51
N GLN A 124 -9.76 16.44 -19.68
CA GLN A 124 -9.87 17.31 -20.85
C GLN A 124 -11.30 17.35 -21.38
N TRP A 125 -11.98 16.22 -21.49
CA TRP A 125 -13.36 16.15 -21.97
C TRP A 125 -14.34 16.89 -21.05
N ILE A 126 -14.17 16.80 -19.73
CA ILE A 126 -14.96 17.57 -18.74
C ILE A 126 -14.71 19.07 -18.89
N LYS A 127 -13.46 19.48 -19.10
CA LYS A 127 -13.10 20.89 -19.30
C LYS A 127 -13.75 21.45 -20.57
N ASP A 128 -13.76 20.68 -21.65
CA ASP A 128 -14.36 21.08 -22.93
C ASP A 128 -15.89 21.17 -22.81
N GLN A 129 -16.55 20.27 -22.08
CA GLN A 129 -17.99 20.37 -21.81
C GLN A 129 -18.37 21.64 -21.03
N ILE A 130 -17.59 21.98 -19.99
CA ILE A 130 -17.86 23.18 -19.18
C ILE A 130 -17.62 24.45 -19.99
N SER A 131 -16.64 24.44 -20.90
CA SER A 131 -16.38 25.57 -21.80
C SER A 131 -17.40 25.69 -22.93
N SER A 132 -17.91 24.56 -23.45
CA SER A 132 -18.89 24.53 -24.55
C SER A 132 -20.31 24.88 -24.11
N ASN A 133 -20.66 24.71 -22.82
CA ASN A 133 -21.96 25.10 -22.27
C ASN A 133 -22.05 26.61 -21.91
N LYS A 134 -21.03 27.41 -22.24
CA LYS A 134 -20.95 28.83 -21.92
C LYS A 134 -21.05 29.77 -23.14
N THR A 135 -21.38 29.22 -24.31
CA THR A 135 -21.72 29.94 -25.54
C THR A 135 -23.11 29.53 -26.00
#